data_AF-H1VYW8-F1
#
_entry.id   AF-H1VYW8-F1
#
_cell.length_a   1.000
_cell.length_b   1.000
_cell.length_c   1.000
_cell.angle_alpha   90.00
_cell.angle_beta   90.00
_cell.angle_gamma   90.00
#
_symmetry.space_group_name_H-M   'P 1'
#
loop_
_entity.id
_entity.type
_entity.pdbx_description
1 polymer ?
#
loop_
_entity_poly.entity_id
_entity_poly.type
_entity_poly.pdbx_seq_one_letter_code
_entity_poly.pdbx_strand_id
1 'polypeptide(L)'
;MANHLLADRGARPVGKRWASNFIKRQPQLRTRFFRKYDYKRAQCEDPQAICSWFALVKNTIVKYGIQESDIYNFDETGFMMGQIAAGMVLSKP
;
A
#
# COMPACT_ATOMS: atom_id res chain seq x y z
N MET A 1 -19.38 3.39 6.19
CA MET A 1 -19.37 4.41 5.11
C MET A 1 -20.69 4.44 4.31
N ALA A 2 -21.06 3.41 3.54
CA ALA A 2 -22.29 3.43 2.74
C ALA A 2 -23.58 3.68 3.55
N ASN A 3 -23.71 3.08 4.74
CA ASN A 3 -24.85 3.32 5.62
C ASN A 3 -24.90 4.74 6.19
N HIS A 4 -23.74 5.37 6.43
CA HIS A 4 -23.70 6.76 6.91
C HIS A 4 -24.22 7.71 5.82
N LEU A 5 -23.75 7.53 4.57
CA LEU A 5 -24.24 8.32 3.43
C LEU A 5 -25.75 8.15 3.16
N LEU A 6 -26.31 6.99 3.47
CA LEU A 6 -27.75 6.75 3.35
C LEU A 6 -28.53 7.38 4.50
N ALA A 7 -28.02 7.32 5.72
CA ALA A 7 -28.61 7.98 6.88
C ALA A 7 -28.69 9.50 6.67
N ASP A 8 -27.63 10.12 6.16
CA ASP A 8 -27.60 11.56 5.85
C ASP A 8 -28.64 11.96 4.78
N ARG A 9 -29.05 11.01 3.94
CA ARG A 9 -30.06 11.21 2.88
C ARG A 9 -31.46 10.75 3.28
N GLY A 10 -31.67 10.36 4.53
CA GLY A 10 -32.94 9.80 5.02
C GLY A 10 -33.32 8.46 4.35
N ALA A 11 -32.36 7.77 3.75
CA ALA A 11 -32.58 6.52 3.04
C ALA A 11 -32.39 5.29 3.95
N ARG A 12 -33.00 4.17 3.57
CA ARG A 12 -32.89 2.91 4.28
C ARG A 12 -31.46 2.33 4.20
N PRO A 13 -30.97 1.61 5.23
CA PRO A 13 -29.65 0.98 5.21
C PRO A 13 -29.47 -0.04 4.09
N VAL A 14 -28.22 -0.31 3.70
CA VAL A 14 -27.92 -1.34 2.71
C VAL A 14 -28.21 -2.75 3.24
N GLY A 15 -28.68 -3.63 2.36
CA GLY A 15 -28.86 -5.05 2.70
C GLY A 15 -27.53 -5.81 2.83
N LYS A 16 -27.55 -6.95 3.54
CA LYS A 16 -26.36 -7.80 3.82
C LYS A 16 -25.54 -8.17 2.58
N ARG A 17 -26.18 -8.33 1.41
CA ARG A 17 -25.53 -8.71 0.14
C ARG A 17 -25.12 -7.52 -0.74
N TRP A 18 -25.28 -6.29 -0.25
CA TRP A 18 -25.06 -5.11 -1.06
C TRP A 18 -23.61 -4.99 -1.56
N ALA A 19 -22.61 -5.21 -0.69
CA ALA A 19 -21.21 -5.07 -1.06
C ALA A 19 -20.77 -6.05 -2.16
N SER A 20 -21.15 -7.33 -2.06
CA SER A 20 -20.83 -8.34 -3.07
C SER A 20 -21.56 -8.09 -4.39
N ASN A 21 -22.83 -7.67 -4.34
CA ASN A 21 -23.59 -7.31 -5.53
C ASN A 21 -23.04 -6.04 -6.20
N PHE A 22 -22.57 -5.07 -5.43
CA PHE A 22 -21.96 -3.84 -5.95
C PHE A 22 -20.68 -4.15 -6.73
N ILE A 23 -19.79 -4.98 -6.19
CA ILE A 23 -18.58 -5.43 -6.88
C ILE A 23 -18.93 -6.18 -8.17
N LYS A 24 -19.89 -7.12 -8.12
CA LYS A 24 -20.34 -7.87 -9.31
C LYS A 24 -20.91 -6.98 -10.42
N ARG A 25 -21.56 -5.87 -10.09
CA ARG A 25 -22.17 -4.94 -11.06
C ARG A 25 -21.16 -4.00 -11.71
N GLN A 26 -19.94 -3.89 -11.17
CA GLN A 26 -18.94 -2.93 -11.61
C GLN A 26 -17.67 -3.68 -12.05
N PRO A 27 -17.66 -4.28 -13.26
CA PRO A 27 -16.55 -5.10 -13.75
C PRO A 27 -15.23 -4.32 -13.90
N GLN A 28 -15.29 -2.98 -13.93
CA GLN A 28 -14.12 -2.12 -13.91
C GLN A 28 -13.43 -2.04 -12.54
N LEU A 29 -14.06 -2.53 -11.46
CA LEU A 29 -13.42 -2.62 -10.16
C LEU A 29 -12.60 -3.91 -10.09
N ARG A 30 -11.31 -3.78 -9.82
CA ARG A 30 -10.43 -4.92 -9.55
C ARG A 30 -10.19 -5.03 -8.06
N THR A 31 -10.35 -6.24 -7.56
CA THR A 31 -9.97 -6.60 -6.20
C THR A 31 -8.48 -6.93 -6.17
N ARG A 32 -7.71 -6.24 -5.32
CA ARG A 32 -6.29 -6.52 -5.10
C ARG A 32 -6.05 -6.81 -3.63
N PHE A 33 -5.20 -7.81 -3.36
CA PHE A 33 -4.70 -8.07 -2.02
C PHE A 33 -3.40 -7.28 -1.82
N PHE A 34 -3.30 -6.52 -0.72
CA PHE A 34 -2.02 -5.93 -0.34
C PHE A 34 -1.24 -6.91 0.53
N ARG A 35 0.09 -6.88 0.40
CA ARG A 35 0.99 -7.68 1.24
C ARG A 35 1.05 -7.07 2.64
N LYS A 36 1.22 -7.92 3.65
CA LYS A 36 1.46 -7.45 5.03
C LYS A 36 2.65 -6.49 5.01
N TYR A 37 2.46 -5.31 5.59
CA TYR A 37 3.48 -4.28 5.74
C TYR A 37 3.36 -3.68 7.14
N ASP A 38 4.43 -3.09 7.65
CA ASP A 38 4.43 -2.45 8.96
C ASP A 38 3.72 -1.09 8.87
N TYR A 39 2.61 -0.93 9.61
CA TYR A 39 1.82 0.31 9.61
C TYR A 39 2.61 1.53 10.06
N LYS A 40 3.45 1.35 11.07
CA LYS A 40 4.25 2.43 11.62
C LYS A 40 5.27 2.88 10.57
N ARG A 41 5.84 1.92 9.84
CA ARG A 41 6.72 2.20 8.72
C ARG A 41 6.01 3.03 7.63
N ALA A 42 4.81 2.63 7.23
CA ALA A 42 4.03 3.38 6.23
C ALA A 42 3.69 4.82 6.69
N GLN A 43 3.41 5.04 7.98
CA GLN A 43 3.14 6.38 8.50
C GLN A 43 4.39 7.28 8.58
N CYS A 44 5.57 6.69 8.69
CA CYS A 44 6.83 7.40 8.79
C CYS A 44 7.55 7.57 7.43
N GLU A 45 6.96 7.11 6.33
CA GLU A 45 7.51 7.28 4.99
C GLU A 45 7.32 8.71 4.48
N ASP A 46 8.43 9.40 4.18
CA ASP A 46 8.44 10.66 3.47
C ASP A 46 8.88 10.44 2.01
N PRO A 47 7.98 10.59 1.02
CA PRO A 47 8.30 10.42 -0.39
C PRO A 47 9.48 11.27 -0.87
N GLN A 48 9.63 12.50 -0.34
CA GLN A 48 10.72 13.39 -0.74
C GLN A 48 12.06 12.89 -0.21
N ALA A 49 12.11 12.46 1.05
CA ALA A 49 13.30 11.87 1.66
C ALA A 49 13.71 10.59 0.92
N ILE A 50 12.76 9.72 0.58
CA ILE A 50 12.99 8.48 -0.16
C ILE A 50 13.57 8.80 -1.55
N CYS A 51 12.97 9.72 -2.31
CA CYS A 51 13.47 10.09 -3.63
C CYS A 51 14.88 10.70 -3.57
N SER A 52 15.12 11.56 -2.58
CA SER A 52 16.42 12.19 -2.37
C SER A 52 17.51 11.17 -2.02
N TRP A 53 17.17 10.16 -1.22
CA TRP A 53 18.08 9.06 -0.89
C TRP A 53 18.47 8.25 -2.13
N PHE A 54 17.50 7.85 -2.96
CA PHE A 54 17.80 7.12 -4.20
C PHE A 54 18.65 7.93 -5.18
N ALA A 55 18.40 9.23 -5.30
CA ALA A 55 19.23 10.12 -6.11
C ALA A 55 20.68 10.18 -5.60
N LEU A 56 20.88 10.29 -4.28
CA LEU A 56 22.20 10.27 -3.64
C LEU A 56 22.93 8.95 -3.91
N VAL A 57 22.26 7.82 -3.72
CA VAL A 57 22.83 6.48 -3.95
C VAL A 57 23.27 6.34 -5.40
N LYS A 58 22.42 6.71 -6.37
CA LYS A 58 22.76 6.67 -7.80
C LYS A 58 23.97 7.53 -8.13
N ASN A 59 24.01 8.77 -7.61
CA ASN A 59 25.14 9.67 -7.81
C ASN A 59 26.44 9.11 -7.21
N THR A 60 26.35 8.41 -6.08
CA THR A 60 27.49 7.79 -5.40
C THR A 60 28.02 6.61 -6.22
N ILE A 61 27.14 5.72 -6.70
CA ILE A 61 27.50 4.60 -7.57
C ILE A 61 28.24 5.11 -8.81
N VAL A 62 27.72 6.15 -9.48
CA VAL A 62 28.35 6.73 -10.66
C VAL A 62 29.69 7.39 -10.33
N LYS A 63 29.77 8.16 -9.23
CA LYS A 63 30.98 8.89 -8.83
C LYS A 63 32.15 7.94 -8.54
N TYR A 64 31.89 6.80 -7.91
CA TYR A 64 32.92 5.84 -7.51
C TYR A 64 33.03 4.64 -8.45
N GLY A 65 32.24 4.58 -9.52
CA GLY A 65 32.28 3.48 -10.48
C GLY A 65 31.95 2.12 -9.85
N ILE A 66 31.04 2.09 -8.89
CA ILE A 66 30.67 0.86 -8.18
C ILE A 66 29.98 -0.08 -9.17
N GLN A 67 30.51 -1.29 -9.32
CA GLN A 67 29.90 -2.30 -10.19
C GLN A 67 28.68 -2.92 -9.51
N GLU A 68 27.69 -3.33 -10.30
CA GLU A 68 26.49 -3.98 -9.76
C GLU A 68 26.82 -5.27 -8.99
N SER A 69 27.89 -5.97 -9.37
CA SER A 69 28.39 -7.16 -8.66
C SER A 69 28.87 -6.86 -7.23
N ASP A 70 29.22 -5.61 -6.95
CA ASP A 70 29.80 -5.17 -5.67
C ASP A 70 28.73 -4.57 -4.75
N ILE A 71 27.46 -4.60 -5.15
CA ILE A 71 26.32 -4.13 -4.36
C ILE A 71 25.71 -5.32 -3.61
N TYR A 72 25.93 -5.35 -2.30
CA TYR A 72 25.39 -6.38 -1.41
C TYR A 72 24.25 -5.80 -0.56
N ASN A 73 23.15 -6.54 -0.45
CA ASN A 73 22.09 -6.21 0.50
C ASN A 73 22.53 -6.65 1.89
N PHE A 74 22.60 -5.71 2.83
CA PHE A 74 22.89 -6.00 4.22
C PHE A 74 21.63 -5.71 5.04
N ASP A 75 20.82 -6.74 5.28
CA ASP A 75 19.68 -6.67 6.18
C ASP A 75 19.94 -7.48 7.46
N GLU A 76 19.84 -6.81 8.59
CA GLU A 76 19.84 -7.48 9.89
C GLU A 76 18.45 -8.10 10.09
N THR A 77 18.39 -9.41 10.33
CA THR A 77 17.12 -10.15 10.52
C THR A 77 16.49 -9.80 11.87
N GLY A 78 15.90 -8.62 11.99
CA GLY A 78 15.21 -8.14 13.20
C GLY A 78 13.78 -8.68 13.29
N PHE A 79 13.40 -9.20 14.46
CA PHE A 79 12.06 -9.72 14.75
C PHE A 79 10.94 -8.71 14.42
N MET A 80 9.92 -9.17 13.70
CA MET A 80 8.87 -8.32 13.13
C MET A 80 7.77 -7.99 14.14
N MET A 81 7.80 -6.80 14.72
CA MET A 81 6.77 -6.28 15.63
C MET A 81 5.84 -5.32 14.87
N GLY A 82 4.53 -5.56 14.86
CA GLY A 82 3.55 -4.62 14.29
C GLY A 82 3.11 -4.86 12.84
N GLN A 83 3.06 -6.11 12.39
CA GLN A 83 2.48 -6.45 11.07
C GLN A 83 0.98 -6.09 10.99
N ILE A 84 0.59 -5.34 9.95
CA ILE A 84 -0.81 -5.30 9.52
C ILE A 84 -1.15 -6.61 8.82
N ALA A 85 -2.32 -7.17 9.14
CA ALA A 85 -2.84 -8.33 8.41
C ALA A 85 -3.10 -8.00 6.93
N ALA A 86 -2.95 -8.99 6.05
CA ALA A 86 -3.28 -8.83 4.64
C ALA A 86 -4.77 -8.49 4.52
N GLY A 87 -5.09 -7.49 3.72
CA GLY A 87 -6.45 -7.05 3.48
C GLY A 87 -6.76 -6.93 1.99
N MET A 88 -8.05 -6.84 1.70
CA MET A 88 -8.59 -6.77 0.35
C MET A 88 -8.98 -5.33 0.04
N VAL A 89 -8.44 -4.77 -1.04
CA VAL A 89 -8.74 -3.40 -1.50
C VAL A 89 -9.37 -3.46 -2.89
N LEU A 90 -10.31 -2.54 -3.15
CA LEU A 90 -10.90 -2.34 -4.46
C LEU A 90 -10.22 -1.16 -5.14
N SER A 91 -9.68 -1.37 -6.34
CA SER A 91 -9.09 -0.31 -7.17
C SER A 91 -9.78 -0.27 -8.53
N LYS A 92 -9.79 0.91 -9.17
CA LYS A 92 -9.95 1.00 -10.62
C LYS A 92 -8.61 0.64 -11.29
N PRO A 93 -8.61 0.19 -12.56
CA PRO A 93 -7.37 -0.04 -13.31
C PRO A 93 -6.50 1.21 -13.38
#